data_AF-S3P0N9-F1
#
_entry.id   AF-S3P0N9-F1
#
_cell.length_a   1.000
_cell.length_b   1.000
_cell.length_c   1.000
_cell.angle_alpha   90.00
_cell.angle_beta   90.00
_cell.angle_gamma   90.00
#
_symmetry.space_group_name_H-M   'P 1'
#
loop_
_entity.id
_entity.type
_entity.pdbx_description
1 polymer ?
#
loop_
_entity_poly.entity_id
_entity_poly.type
_entity_poly.pdbx_seq_one_letter_code
_entity_poly.pdbx_strand_id
1 'polypeptide(L)'
;MKKAVIFIGLLLPMFAQAQDFKYQKTDNGYKHYQGQSTLTGVYSRNLDPEYLDFMGDAICFFPDKASEKLVPNFDPNVRSAWFCFSNFETAKKTFKLPDNIKKGYCSYEGKATITIKNYQSYIEESEGFDITQLVSAKNITPVQAIKCNVS
;
A
#
# COMPACT_ATOMS: atom_id res chain seq x y z
N MET A 1 -35.95 -24.22 45.09
CA MET A 1 -34.76 -24.41 44.24
C MET A 1 -35.15 -24.22 42.78
N LYS A 2 -34.81 -23.08 42.15
CA LYS A 2 -34.89 -22.92 40.69
C LYS A 2 -33.61 -22.20 40.26
N LYS A 3 -32.81 -22.93 39.47
CA LYS A 3 -31.46 -22.57 39.07
C LYS A 3 -31.51 -21.39 38.09
N ALA A 4 -30.78 -20.32 38.39
CA ALA A 4 -30.45 -19.30 37.41
C ALA A 4 -29.40 -19.87 36.46
N VAL A 5 -29.71 -19.92 35.16
CA VAL A 5 -28.72 -20.20 34.11
C VAL A 5 -28.28 -18.86 33.57
N ILE A 6 -27.08 -18.42 33.95
CA ILE A 6 -26.44 -17.24 33.37
C ILE A 6 -25.61 -17.74 32.18
N PHE A 7 -26.07 -17.46 30.96
CA PHE A 7 -25.26 -17.60 29.76
C PHE A 7 -24.34 -16.37 29.65
N ILE A 8 -23.09 -16.53 30.08
CA ILE A 8 -22.03 -15.55 29.81
C ILE A 8 -21.54 -15.79 28.38
N GLY A 9 -22.10 -15.06 27.42
CA GLY A 9 -21.55 -14.97 26.08
C GLY A 9 -20.22 -14.22 26.11
N LEU A 10 -19.11 -14.94 26.07
CA LEU A 10 -17.78 -14.38 25.84
C LEU A 10 -17.76 -13.73 24.45
N LEU A 11 -17.97 -12.41 24.39
CA LEU A 11 -17.60 -11.59 23.24
C LEU A 11 -16.08 -11.53 23.18
N LEU A 12 -15.47 -12.57 22.59
CA LEU A 12 -14.07 -12.48 22.17
C LEU A 12 -14.00 -11.40 21.09
N PRO A 13 -13.13 -10.39 21.21
CA PRO A 13 -12.90 -9.46 20.13
C PRO A 13 -12.40 -10.31 18.96
N MET A 14 -13.17 -10.34 17.87
CA MET A 14 -12.66 -10.79 16.58
C MET A 14 -11.54 -9.83 16.21
N PHE A 15 -10.31 -10.15 16.62
CA PHE A 15 -9.14 -9.64 15.96
C PHE A 15 -9.30 -10.08 14.51
N ALA A 16 -9.64 -9.13 13.64
CA ALA A 16 -9.57 -9.33 12.22
C ALA A 16 -8.11 -9.67 11.90
N GLN A 17 -7.75 -10.95 11.97
CA GLN A 17 -6.48 -11.43 11.46
C GLN A 17 -6.45 -11.01 9.99
N ALA A 18 -5.38 -10.35 9.60
CA ALA A 18 -5.13 -10.05 8.20
C ALA A 18 -5.26 -11.38 7.43
N GLN A 19 -6.22 -11.45 6.51
CA GLN A 19 -6.42 -12.65 5.71
C GLN A 19 -5.36 -12.65 4.61
N ASP A 20 -4.53 -13.69 4.59
CA ASP A 20 -3.56 -13.89 3.52
C ASP A 20 -4.22 -13.75 2.14
N PHE A 21 -3.50 -13.14 1.21
CA PHE A 21 -3.98 -12.88 -0.13
C PHE A 21 -4.22 -14.20 -0.90
N LYS A 22 -5.43 -14.36 -1.43
CA LYS A 22 -5.84 -15.51 -2.24
C LYS A 22 -6.05 -15.10 -3.69
N TYR A 23 -5.36 -15.78 -4.60
CA TYR A 23 -5.56 -15.60 -6.03
C TYR A 23 -7.03 -15.78 -6.41
N GLN A 24 -7.51 -14.92 -7.29
CA GLN A 24 -8.88 -14.92 -7.80
C GLN A 24 -8.91 -15.23 -9.30
N LYS A 25 -8.22 -14.41 -10.09
CA LYS A 25 -8.27 -14.44 -11.55
C LYS A 25 -7.07 -13.70 -12.14
N THR A 26 -6.91 -13.85 -13.44
CA THR A 26 -5.98 -13.07 -14.26
C THR A 26 -6.79 -12.40 -15.37
N ASP A 27 -6.75 -11.07 -15.47
CA ASP A 27 -7.30 -10.33 -16.59
C ASP A 27 -6.57 -8.99 -16.77
N ASN A 28 -6.64 -8.41 -17.98
CA ASN A 28 -6.11 -7.08 -18.30
C ASN A 28 -4.67 -6.81 -17.83
N GLY A 29 -3.78 -7.80 -17.93
CA GLY A 29 -2.39 -7.65 -17.51
C GLY A 29 -2.14 -7.75 -16.00
N TYR A 30 -3.14 -8.16 -15.22
CA TYR A 30 -3.04 -8.31 -13.76
C TYR A 30 -3.44 -9.70 -13.27
N LYS A 31 -2.71 -10.19 -12.26
CA LYS A 31 -3.18 -11.25 -11.35
C LYS A 31 -3.88 -10.60 -10.16
N HIS A 32 -5.14 -10.94 -9.93
CA HIS A 32 -5.97 -10.38 -8.86
C HIS A 32 -5.96 -11.29 -7.63
N TYR A 33 -5.81 -10.67 -6.46
CA TYR A 33 -5.81 -11.33 -5.17
C TYR A 33 -6.79 -10.65 -4.22
N GLN A 34 -7.61 -11.45 -3.55
CA GLN A 34 -8.49 -10.98 -2.48
C GLN A 34 -7.86 -11.31 -1.13
N GLY A 35 -7.89 -10.36 -0.20
CA GLY A 35 -7.30 -10.50 1.12
C GLY A 35 -6.87 -9.16 1.67
N GLN A 36 -6.21 -9.19 2.82
CA GLN A 36 -5.72 -8.02 3.51
C GLN A 36 -4.40 -8.33 4.20
N SER A 37 -3.42 -7.43 4.08
CA SER A 37 -2.14 -7.56 4.78
C SER A 37 -1.77 -6.25 5.46
N THR A 38 -0.97 -6.35 6.52
CA THR A 38 -0.39 -5.18 7.21
C THR A 38 1.10 -5.12 6.93
N LEU A 39 1.54 -4.01 6.35
CA LEU A 39 2.89 -3.80 5.83
C LEU A 39 3.52 -2.59 6.51
N THR A 40 4.82 -2.62 6.74
CA THR A 40 5.60 -1.44 7.12
C THR A 40 6.51 -1.07 5.95
N GLY A 41 6.74 0.22 5.74
CA GLY A 41 7.49 0.67 4.58
C GLY A 41 7.45 2.19 4.40
N VAL A 42 7.83 2.63 3.20
CA VAL A 42 7.89 4.03 2.79
C VAL A 42 6.72 4.33 1.85
N TYR A 43 5.92 5.35 2.14
CA TYR A 43 5.00 5.93 1.16
C TYR A 43 5.73 7.05 0.40
N SER A 44 5.44 7.20 -0.90
CA SER A 44 6.01 8.24 -1.75
C SER A 44 4.97 8.80 -2.72
N ARG A 45 5.10 10.09 -3.05
CA ARG A 45 4.41 10.75 -4.17
C ARG A 45 5.42 11.59 -4.92
N ASN A 46 5.65 11.28 -6.18
CA ASN A 46 6.51 12.08 -7.05
C ASN A 46 5.66 13.14 -7.77
N LEU A 47 6.08 14.39 -7.71
CA LEU A 47 5.43 15.57 -8.28
C LEU A 47 6.36 16.31 -9.25
N ASP A 48 7.47 15.69 -9.63
CA ASP A 48 8.30 16.18 -10.72
C ASP A 48 7.53 16.18 -12.04
N PRO A 49 7.52 17.27 -12.83
CA PRO A 49 6.74 17.35 -14.06
C PRO A 49 7.05 16.24 -15.08
N GLU A 50 8.32 15.89 -15.27
CA GLU A 50 8.70 14.84 -16.24
C GLU A 50 8.19 13.47 -15.79
N TYR A 51 8.32 13.18 -14.48
CA TYR A 51 7.74 11.97 -13.91
C TYR A 51 6.22 11.94 -14.04
N LEU A 52 5.53 13.05 -13.78
CA LEU A 52 4.07 13.13 -13.87
C LEU A 52 3.56 12.92 -15.29
N ASP A 53 4.26 13.46 -16.30
CA ASP A 53 3.90 13.28 -17.70
C ASP A 53 4.06 11.81 -18.13
N PHE A 54 5.03 11.09 -17.57
CA PHE A 54 5.33 9.72 -17.93
C PHE A 54 4.54 8.67 -17.11
N MET A 55 4.55 8.78 -15.78
CA MET A 55 3.97 7.80 -14.84
C MET A 55 2.60 8.20 -14.31
N GLY A 56 2.21 9.47 -14.47
CA GLY A 56 1.03 10.04 -13.84
C GLY A 56 1.23 10.35 -12.36
N ASP A 57 0.22 11.00 -11.77
CA ASP A 57 0.18 11.30 -10.35
C ASP A 57 -0.27 10.09 -9.54
N ALA A 58 0.70 9.42 -8.92
CA ALA A 58 0.47 8.23 -8.11
C ALA A 58 1.07 8.38 -6.71
N ILE A 59 0.41 7.75 -5.74
CA ILE A 59 0.95 7.55 -4.40
C ILE A 59 1.29 6.09 -4.27
N CYS A 60 2.57 5.81 -4.06
CA CYS A 60 3.11 4.47 -4.06
C CYS A 60 3.71 4.12 -2.70
N PHE A 61 3.90 2.82 -2.47
CA PHE A 61 4.41 2.28 -1.23
C PHE A 61 5.48 1.24 -1.52
N PHE A 62 6.57 1.32 -0.76
CA PHE A 62 7.74 0.47 -0.82
C PHE A 62 7.84 -0.26 0.52
N PRO A 63 7.31 -1.49 0.63
CA PRO A 63 7.40 -2.28 1.85
C PRO A 63 8.85 -2.54 2.26
N ASP A 64 9.11 -2.65 3.56
CA ASP A 64 10.39 -3.15 4.04
C ASP A 64 10.55 -4.65 3.73
N LYS A 65 11.79 -5.16 3.78
CA LYS A 65 12.12 -6.56 3.43
C LYS A 65 11.29 -7.62 4.14
N ALA A 66 10.80 -7.33 5.35
CA ALA A 66 9.93 -8.26 6.08
C ALA A 66 8.52 -8.25 5.49
N SER A 67 8.02 -7.05 5.16
CA SER A 67 6.70 -6.81 4.59
C SER A 67 6.59 -7.19 3.10
N GLU A 68 7.68 -7.10 2.33
CA GLU A 68 7.69 -7.52 0.90
C GLU A 68 7.22 -8.97 0.74
N LYS A 69 7.57 -9.85 1.68
CA LYS A 69 7.18 -11.28 1.66
C LYS A 69 5.69 -11.51 1.89
N LEU A 70 4.95 -10.48 2.30
CA LEU A 70 3.53 -10.56 2.60
C LEU A 70 2.65 -10.13 1.42
N VAL A 71 3.25 -9.67 0.30
CA VAL A 71 2.51 -9.40 -0.93
C VAL A 71 2.65 -10.57 -1.93
N PRO A 72 1.62 -10.84 -2.76
CA PRO A 72 1.66 -11.93 -3.72
C PRO A 72 2.76 -11.78 -4.78
N ASN A 73 3.27 -12.91 -5.26
CA ASN A 73 4.26 -13.01 -6.36
C ASN A 73 5.53 -12.17 -6.15
N PHE A 74 5.91 -11.90 -4.90
CA PHE A 74 7.20 -11.30 -4.62
C PHE A 74 8.31 -12.32 -4.88
N ASP A 75 9.11 -12.08 -5.91
CA ASP A 75 10.40 -12.74 -6.14
C ASP A 75 11.50 -11.67 -6.10
N PRO A 76 12.34 -11.64 -5.03
CA PRO A 76 13.39 -10.65 -4.89
C PRO A 76 14.48 -10.75 -5.97
N ASN A 77 14.55 -11.86 -6.72
CA ASN A 77 15.48 -12.00 -7.84
C ASN A 77 14.98 -11.30 -9.12
N VAL A 78 13.67 -11.02 -9.19
CA VAL A 78 13.03 -10.42 -10.36
C VAL A 78 12.79 -8.93 -10.12
N ARG A 79 12.25 -8.56 -8.95
CA ARG A 79 11.95 -7.16 -8.61
C ARG A 79 11.78 -6.95 -7.11
N SER A 80 12.00 -5.71 -6.66
CA SER A 80 11.50 -5.25 -5.37
C SER A 80 9.97 -5.18 -5.38
N ALA A 81 9.33 -5.45 -4.23
CA ALA A 81 7.89 -5.24 -4.13
C ALA A 81 7.61 -3.75 -3.98
N TRP A 82 6.76 -3.21 -4.83
CA TRP A 82 6.19 -1.88 -4.68
C TRP A 82 4.88 -1.80 -5.45
N PHE A 83 3.99 -0.93 -5.00
CA PHE A 83 2.65 -0.78 -5.56
C PHE A 83 2.16 0.64 -5.38
N CYS A 84 1.16 1.03 -6.15
CA CYS A 84 0.47 2.31 -6.02
C CYS A 84 -0.98 2.14 -5.57
N PHE A 85 -1.52 3.13 -4.87
CA PHE A 85 -2.87 3.08 -4.32
C PHE A 85 -3.91 3.47 -5.37
N SER A 86 -4.82 2.55 -5.68
CA SER A 86 -5.98 2.83 -6.55
C SER A 86 -6.97 3.83 -5.93
N ASN A 87 -7.00 3.95 -4.59
CA ASN A 87 -7.81 4.93 -3.88
C ASN A 87 -7.00 6.18 -3.52
N PHE A 88 -6.47 6.85 -4.55
CA PHE A 88 -5.55 7.99 -4.45
C PHE A 88 -5.94 9.03 -3.40
N GLU A 89 -7.16 9.57 -3.45
CA GLU A 89 -7.60 10.61 -2.51
C GLU A 89 -7.60 10.14 -1.04
N THR A 90 -7.87 8.85 -0.81
CA THR A 90 -7.78 8.25 0.53
C THR A 90 -6.33 8.19 1.00
N ALA A 91 -5.41 7.76 0.13
CA ALA A 91 -3.98 7.70 0.44
C ALA A 91 -3.41 9.10 0.69
N LYS A 92 -3.71 10.06 -0.19
CA LYS A 92 -3.28 11.45 -0.11
C LYS A 92 -3.68 12.10 1.21
N LYS A 93 -4.96 11.97 1.58
CA LYS A 93 -5.49 12.49 2.85
C LYS A 93 -4.86 11.81 4.06
N THR A 94 -4.70 10.48 4.01
CA THR A 94 -4.11 9.69 5.10
C THR A 94 -2.67 10.10 5.40
N PHE A 95 -1.86 10.28 4.35
CA PHE A 95 -0.45 10.65 4.49
C PHE A 95 -0.20 12.16 4.54
N LYS A 96 -1.25 12.98 4.42
CA LYS A 96 -1.18 14.46 4.42
C LYS A 96 -0.24 14.98 3.33
N LEU A 97 -0.31 14.39 2.15
CA LEU A 97 0.56 14.72 1.03
C LEU A 97 0.12 16.04 0.35
N PRO A 98 1.02 17.02 0.16
CA PRO A 98 0.71 18.28 -0.53
C PRO A 98 0.41 18.09 -2.02
N ASP A 99 -0.29 19.05 -2.62
CA ASP A 99 -0.65 19.08 -4.05
C ASP A 99 0.44 19.60 -4.99
N ASN A 100 1.39 20.34 -4.43
CA ASN A 100 2.47 20.94 -5.18
C ASN A 100 3.79 20.64 -4.48
N ILE A 101 4.87 20.79 -5.24
CA ILE A 101 6.21 20.64 -4.73
C ILE A 101 7.03 21.90 -5.02
N LYS A 102 7.94 22.23 -4.11
CA LYS A 102 8.81 23.39 -4.26
C LYS A 102 9.89 23.09 -5.30
N LYS A 103 10.31 24.11 -6.06
CA LYS A 103 11.42 24.01 -7.02
C LYS A 103 12.67 23.39 -6.36
N GLY A 104 13.28 22.43 -7.05
CA GLY A 104 14.45 21.68 -6.57
C GLY A 104 14.11 20.44 -5.73
N TYR A 105 12.83 20.17 -5.51
CA TYR A 105 12.31 18.96 -4.88
C TYR A 105 11.38 18.23 -5.85
N CYS A 106 11.42 16.90 -5.82
CA CYS A 106 10.75 16.05 -6.80
C CYS A 106 9.74 15.09 -6.16
N SER A 107 9.98 14.61 -4.94
CA SER A 107 9.02 13.75 -4.25
C SER A 107 8.78 14.12 -2.80
N TYR A 108 7.70 13.57 -2.26
CA TYR A 108 7.38 13.56 -0.85
C TYR A 108 7.43 12.13 -0.33
N GLU A 109 8.17 11.90 0.75
CA GLU A 109 8.33 10.57 1.35
C GLU A 109 8.09 10.57 2.85
N GLY A 110 7.65 9.42 3.35
CA GLY A 110 7.60 9.14 4.78
C GLY A 110 7.38 7.66 5.03
N LYS A 111 7.41 7.23 6.29
CA LYS A 111 7.19 5.84 6.68
C LYS A 111 5.83 5.67 7.32
N ALA A 112 5.24 4.49 7.14
CA ALA A 112 4.02 4.11 7.82
C ALA A 112 3.93 2.59 7.98
N THR A 113 3.08 2.16 8.91
CA THR A 113 2.51 0.81 8.91
C THR A 113 1.10 0.92 8.33
N ILE A 114 0.86 0.28 7.20
CA ILE A 114 -0.40 0.34 6.46
C ILE A 114 -1.11 -1.00 6.46
N THR A 115 -2.42 -0.98 6.37
CA THR A 115 -3.22 -2.14 6.01
C THR A 115 -3.73 -1.94 4.59
N ILE A 116 -3.51 -2.92 3.73
CA ILE A 116 -3.92 -2.92 2.32
C ILE A 116 -4.87 -4.06 2.02
N LYS A 117 -5.73 -3.90 1.02
CA LYS A 117 -6.63 -4.96 0.54
C LYS A 117 -6.71 -5.02 -0.97
N ASN A 118 -7.13 -6.18 -1.48
CA ASN A 118 -7.38 -6.43 -2.91
C ASN A 118 -6.16 -6.08 -3.78
N TYR A 119 -5.13 -6.93 -3.72
CA TYR A 119 -3.88 -6.72 -4.43
C TYR A 119 -3.98 -7.14 -5.89
N GLN A 120 -3.40 -6.36 -6.78
CA GLN A 120 -3.31 -6.64 -8.21
C GLN A 120 -1.84 -6.61 -8.60
N SER A 121 -1.30 -7.76 -8.98
CA SER A 121 0.08 -7.88 -9.43
C SER A 121 0.12 -7.68 -10.93
N TYR A 122 0.88 -6.70 -11.40
CA TYR A 122 1.11 -6.47 -12.83
C TYR A 122 2.02 -7.57 -13.39
N ILE A 123 1.69 -8.09 -14.57
CA ILE A 123 2.36 -9.27 -15.15
C ILE A 123 2.73 -9.13 -16.63
N GLU A 124 2.56 -7.95 -17.22
CA GLU A 124 2.98 -7.72 -18.61
C GLU A 124 4.47 -7.34 -18.68
N GLU A 125 5.06 -7.46 -19.87
CA GLU A 125 6.48 -7.14 -20.12
C GLU A 125 6.75 -5.63 -20.25
N SER A 126 5.71 -4.81 -20.34
CA SER A 126 5.81 -3.35 -20.35
C SER A 126 6.08 -2.77 -18.96
N GLU A 127 6.32 -1.46 -18.91
CA GLU A 127 6.39 -0.76 -17.65
C GLU A 127 5.01 -0.69 -16.99
N GLY A 128 4.97 -0.96 -15.69
CA GLY A 128 3.76 -0.89 -14.90
C GLY A 128 4.03 -1.19 -13.45
N PHE A 129 2.98 -1.13 -12.65
CA PHE A 129 3.08 -1.28 -11.21
C PHE A 129 1.92 -2.08 -10.65
N ASP A 130 2.20 -2.75 -9.53
CA ASP A 130 1.15 -3.40 -8.76
C ASP A 130 0.22 -2.35 -8.15
N ILE A 131 -1.03 -2.73 -7.93
CA ILE A 131 -2.07 -1.82 -7.46
C ILE A 131 -2.80 -2.44 -6.26
N THR A 132 -3.11 -1.63 -5.26
CA THR A 132 -3.93 -2.06 -4.12
C THR A 132 -4.79 -0.93 -3.58
N GLN A 133 -5.58 -1.21 -2.53
CA GLN A 133 -6.36 -0.20 -1.81
C GLN A 133 -5.82 -0.03 -0.39
N LEU A 134 -5.59 1.22 0.01
CA LEU A 134 -5.30 1.56 1.40
C LEU A 134 -6.57 1.40 2.25
N VAL A 135 -6.48 0.64 3.33
CA VAL A 135 -7.56 0.45 4.31
C VAL A 135 -7.34 1.37 5.51
N SER A 136 -6.13 1.35 6.08
CA SER A 136 -5.77 2.16 7.24
C SER A 136 -4.26 2.37 7.30
N ALA A 137 -3.82 3.34 8.09
CA ALA A 137 -2.41 3.57 8.36
C ALA A 137 -2.21 4.00 9.82
N LYS A 138 -1.06 3.60 10.39
CA LYS A 138 -0.60 3.98 11.71
C LYS A 138 0.91 4.20 11.68
N ASN A 139 1.47 4.74 12.75
CA ASN A 139 2.91 5.03 12.87
C ASN A 139 3.43 5.88 11.69
N ILE A 140 2.59 6.80 11.21
CA ILE A 140 2.89 7.64 10.05
C ILE A 140 3.92 8.68 10.49
N THR A 141 5.11 8.66 9.88
CA THR A 141 6.11 9.70 10.10
C THR A 141 5.74 10.97 9.33
N PRO A 142 6.18 12.15 9.79
CA PRO A 142 6.05 13.38 9.01
C PRO A 142 6.62 13.20 7.60
N VAL A 143 5.90 13.75 6.62
CA VAL A 143 6.33 13.77 5.23
C VAL A 143 7.54 14.68 5.07
N GLN A 144 8.51 14.23 4.27
CA GLN A 144 9.73 14.96 3.94
C GLN A 144 9.77 15.20 2.43
N ALA A 145 10.10 16.42 2.03
CA ALA A 145 10.37 16.72 0.63
C ALA A 145 11.77 16.23 0.27
N ILE A 146 11.87 15.45 -0.80
CA ILE A 146 13.13 14.89 -1.31
C ILE A 146 13.59 15.72 -2.51
N LYS A 147 14.87 16.09 -2.49
CA LYS A 147 15.47 16.85 -3.58
C LYS A 147 15.42 16.04 -4.88
N CYS A 148 15.29 16.74 -6.00
CA CYS A 148 15.44 16.11 -7.30
C CYS A 148 16.82 15.46 -7.41
N ASN A 149 16.86 14.22 -7.88
CA ASN A 149 18.11 13.59 -8.27
C ASN A 149 18.53 14.27 -9.59
N VAL A 150 19.52 15.14 -9.49
CA VAL A 150 20.26 15.62 -10.67
C VAL A 150 21.19 14.50 -11.09
N SER A 151 20.69 13.60 -11.94
CA SER A 151 21.53 12.71 -12.74
C SER A 151 22.17 13.46 -13.88
#